data_AF-A0A0M9DNB3-F1
#
_entry.id   AF-A0A0M9DNB3-F1
#
_cell.length_a   1.000
_cell.length_b   1.000
_cell.length_c   1.000
_cell.angle_alpha   90.00
_cell.angle_beta   90.00
_cell.angle_gamma   90.00
#
_symmetry.space_group_name_H-M   'P 1'
#
loop_
_entity.id
_entity.type
_entity.pdbx_description
1 polymer ?
#
loop_
_entity_poly.entity_id
_entity_poly.type
_entity_poly.pdbx_seq_one_letter_code
_entity_poly.pdbx_strand_id
1 'polypeptide(L)' 'MAQVRGKQTAIIEAEKLNLTDNHFYFSLLGYLHTDIDNAKAISYFEMAQQKAKTDNDKLLLNKKLNDLKKKNNSYPC' A
#
# COMPACT_ATOMS: atom_id res chain seq x y z
N MET A 1 18.07 1.64 12.74
CA MET A 1 17.00 2.59 13.13
C MET A 1 16.85 3.78 12.15
N ALA A 2 17.17 3.63 10.85
CA ALA A 2 17.10 4.72 9.86
C ALA A 2 15.97 4.58 8.82
N GLN A 3 15.57 3.34 8.45
CA GLN A 3 14.57 3.11 7.39
C GLN A 3 13.14 3.54 7.77
N VAL A 4 12.76 3.41 9.04
CA VAL A 4 11.39 3.73 9.50
C VAL A 4 11.13 5.24 9.50
N ARG A 5 12.14 6.05 9.80
CA ARG A 5 12.03 7.53 9.78
C ARG A 5 11.76 8.05 8.37
N GLY A 6 12.42 7.46 7.35
CA GLY A 6 12.16 7.80 5.96
C GLY A 6 10.74 7.47 5.51
N LYS A 7 10.20 6.33 5.95
CA LYS A 7 8.82 5.92 5.63
C LYS A 7 7.77 6.86 6.21
N GLN A 8 7.90 7.28 7.48
CA GLN A 8 6.96 8.24 8.08
C GLN A 8 6.98 9.60 7.38
N THR A 9 8.17 10.13 7.09
CA THR A 9 8.28 11.39 6.33
C THR A 9 7.67 11.25 4.94
N ALA A 10 7.91 10.12 4.25
CA ALA A 10 7.31 9.87 2.94
C ALA A 10 5.77 9.77 2.99
N ILE A 11 5.19 9.27 4.08
CA ILE A 11 3.72 9.25 4.26
C ILE A 11 3.21 10.69 4.33
N ILE A 12 3.83 11.54 5.14
CA ILE A 12 3.44 12.95 5.29
C ILE A 12 3.58 13.70 3.95
N GLU A 13 4.69 13.50 3.23
CA GLU A 13 4.90 14.10 1.92
C GLU A 13 3.90 13.58 0.87
N ALA A 14 3.56 12.30 0.92
CA ALA A 14 2.50 11.76 0.09
C ALA A 14 1.15 12.44 0.42
N GLU A 15 0.78 12.52 1.70
CA GLU A 15 -0.46 13.18 2.15
C GLU A 15 -0.59 14.63 1.67
N LYS A 16 0.53 15.36 1.58
CA LYS A 16 0.57 16.72 1.03
C LYS A 16 0.30 16.80 -0.47
N LEU A 17 0.67 15.78 -1.25
CA LEU A 17 0.43 15.75 -2.70
C LEU A 17 -1.07 15.66 -3.02
N ASN A 18 -1.88 15.11 -2.10
CA ASN A 18 -3.34 15.05 -2.17
C ASN A 18 -3.88 14.49 -3.52
N LEU A 19 -3.15 13.55 -4.13
CA LEU A 19 -3.49 12.91 -5.41
C LEU A 19 -4.54 11.81 -5.23
N THR A 20 -5.66 12.16 -4.57
CA THR A 20 -6.73 11.24 -4.16
C THR A 20 -7.54 10.65 -5.32
N ASP A 21 -7.34 11.15 -6.55
CA ASP A 21 -7.92 10.56 -7.75
C ASP A 21 -7.04 9.46 -8.36
N ASN A 22 -5.78 9.35 -7.93
CA ASN A 22 -4.82 8.44 -8.55
C ASN A 22 -4.62 7.16 -7.73
N HIS A 23 -4.81 6.00 -8.36
CA HIS A 23 -4.50 4.71 -7.74
C HIS A 23 -3.01 4.56 -7.36
N PHE A 24 -2.09 5.23 -8.06
CA PHE A 24 -0.67 5.27 -7.71
C PHE A 24 -0.41 5.89 -6.34
N TYR A 25 -1.20 6.91 -5.98
CA TYR A 25 -1.08 7.59 -4.70
C TYR A 25 -1.41 6.66 -3.53
N PHE A 26 -2.55 5.99 -3.60
CA PHE A 26 -2.95 4.98 -2.61
C PHE A 26 -1.98 3.79 -2.57
N SER A 27 -1.43 3.39 -3.73
CA SER A 27 -0.42 2.33 -3.81
C SER A 27 0.87 2.69 -3.08
N LEU A 28 1.30 3.96 -3.16
CA LEU A 28 2.47 4.46 -2.44
C LEU A 28 2.20 4.47 -0.93
N LEU A 29 1.05 4.98 -0.49
CA LEU A 29 0.65 4.94 0.92
C LEU A 29 0.64 3.51 1.46
N GLY A 30 0.05 2.56 0.73
CA GLY A 30 0.07 1.15 1.09
C GLY A 30 1.48 0.59 1.24
N TYR A 31 2.38 0.91 0.30
CA TYR A 31 3.78 0.49 0.36
C TYR A 31 4.52 1.09 1.56
N LEU A 32 4.31 2.37 1.86
CA LEU A 32 4.95 3.05 2.98
C LEU A 32 4.45 2.53 4.33
N HIS A 33 3.18 2.13 4.41
CA HIS A 33 2.61 1.46 5.58
C HIS A 33 3.03 -0.01 5.70
N THR A 34 3.56 -0.63 4.63
CA THR A 34 4.11 -1.98 4.70
C THR A 34 5.27 -2.02 5.68
N ASP A 35 5.34 -3.05 6.52
CA ASP A 35 6.27 -3.21 7.65
C ASP A 35 6.03 -2.28 8.87
N ILE A 36 5.16 -1.26 8.74
CA ILE A 36 4.74 -0.42 9.87
C ILE A 36 3.40 -0.93 10.40
N ASP A 37 2.41 -0.96 9.53
CA ASP A 37 1.05 -1.41 9.79
C ASP A 37 0.50 -2.05 8.51
N ASN A 38 0.67 -3.37 8.43
CA ASN A 38 0.24 -4.12 7.26
C ASN A 38 -1.28 -4.12 7.09
N ALA A 39 -2.06 -3.96 8.17
CA ALA A 39 -3.51 -3.85 8.06
C ALA A 39 -3.89 -2.55 7.37
N LYS A 40 -3.26 -1.44 7.76
CA LYS A 40 -3.44 -0.13 7.10
C LYS A 40 -2.94 -0.15 5.66
N ALA A 41 -1.83 -0.83 5.39
CA ALA A 41 -1.32 -1.03 4.05
C ALA A 41 -2.35 -1.72 3.15
N ILE A 42 -3.00 -2.78 3.64
CA ILE A 42 -4.06 -3.51 2.93
C ILE A 42 -5.21 -2.57 2.57
N SER A 43 -5.73 -1.79 3.52
CA SER A 43 -6.83 -0.85 3.24
C SER A 43 -6.47 0.16 2.14
N TYR A 44 -5.26 0.70 2.14
CA TYR A 44 -4.82 1.62 1.08
C TYR A 44 -4.70 0.92 -0.28
N PHE A 45 -4.19 -0.30 -0.35
CA PHE A 45 -4.13 -1.07 -1.59
C PHE A 45 -5.53 -1.46 -2.11
N GLU A 46 -6.50 -1.72 -1.23
CA GLU A 46 -7.90 -1.95 -1.60
C GLU A 46 -8.53 -0.68 -2.19
N MET A 47 -8.30 0.48 -1.59
CA MET A 47 -8.74 1.77 -2.17
C MET A 47 -8.09 2.04 -3.53
N ALA A 48 -6.79 1.76 -3.66
CA ALA A 48 -6.07 1.87 -4.92
C ALA A 48 -6.72 0.97 -6.00
N GLN A 49 -7.10 -0.25 -5.64
CA GLN A 49 -7.70 -1.19 -6.57
C GLN A 49 -9.08 -0.73 -7.05
N GLN A 50 -9.88 -0.12 -6.17
CA GLN A 50 -11.16 0.46 -6.55
C GLN A 50 -11.01 1.65 -7.50
N LYS A 51 -9.94 2.44 -7.33
CA LYS A 51 -9.60 3.58 -8.20
C LYS A 51 -8.91 3.18 -9.50
N ALA A 52 -8.33 1.99 -9.56
CA ALA A 52 -7.61 1.50 -10.72
C ALA A 52 -8.56 1.34 -11.91
N LYS A 53 -8.26 2.04 -13.01
CA LYS A 53 -9.09 2.01 -14.23
C LYS A 53 -8.77 0.81 -15.11
N THR A 54 -7.56 0.28 -15.04
CA THR A 54 -7.12 -0.86 -15.86
C THR A 54 -7.11 -2.16 -15.06
N ASP A 55 -7.40 -3.27 -15.74
CA ASP A 55 -7.32 -4.61 -15.15
C ASP A 55 -5.89 -4.98 -14.74
N ASN A 56 -4.89 -4.48 -15.49
CA ASN A 56 -3.49 -4.73 -15.19
C ASN A 56 -3.07 -4.10 -13.84
N ASP A 57 -3.53 -2.87 -13.58
CA ASP A 57 -3.32 -2.20 -12.28
C ASP A 57 -4.05 -2.94 -11.16
N LYS A 58 -5.31 -3.34 -11.38
CA LYS A 58 -6.07 -4.13 -10.39
C LYS A 58 -5.37 -5.45 -10.05
N LEU A 59 -4.83 -6.15 -11.05
CA LEU A 59 -4.06 -7.39 -10.87
C LEU A 59 -2.77 -7.15 -10.09
N LEU A 60 -2.03 -6.09 -10.40
CA LEU A 60 -0.82 -5.73 -9.67
C LEU A 60 -1.11 -5.44 -8.19
N LEU A 61 -2.20 -4.71 -7.91
CA LEU A 61 -2.63 -4.38 -6.55
C LEU A 61 -3.14 -5.61 -5.81
N ASN A 62 -3.88 -6.49 -6.50
CA ASN A 62 -4.31 -7.76 -5.93
C ASN A 62 -3.12 -8.64 -5.51
N LYS A 63 -2.08 -8.74 -6.37
CA LYS A 63 -0.85 -9.46 -6.02
C LYS A 63 -0.19 -8.90 -4.76
N LYS A 64 -0.10 -7.57 -4.64
CA LYS A 64 0.47 -6.90 -3.45
C LYS A 64 -0.38 -7.16 -2.20
N LEU A 65 -1.69 -7.08 -2.30
CA LEU A 65 -2.61 -7.42 -1.21
C LEU A 65 -2.42 -8.87 -0.74
N ASN A 66 -2.30 -9.80 -1.68
CA ASN A 66 -2.08 -11.20 -1.37
C ASN A 66 -0.72 -11.43 -0.69
N ASP A 67 0.34 -10.74 -1.15
CA ASP A 67 1.66 -10.78 -0.51
C ASP A 67 1.61 -10.26 0.93
N LEU A 68 0.93 -9.14 1.17
CA LEU A 68 0.75 -8.57 2.51
C LEU A 68 -0.05 -9.50 3.42
N LYS A 69 -1.14 -10.09 2.90
CA LYS A 69 -1.94 -11.08 3.63
C LYS A 69 -1.11 -12.32 4.00
N LYS A 70 -0.26 -12.80 3.09
CA LYS A 70 0.69 -13.90 3.35
C LYS A 70 1.75 -13.54 4.39
N LYS A 71 2.28 -12.30 4.37
CA LYS A 71 3.23 -11.84 5.40
C LYS A 71 2.61 -11.77 6.79
N ASN A 72 1.33 -11.37 6.89
CA ASN A 72 0.61 -11.31 8.16
C ASN A 72 0.23 -12.68 8.70
N ASN A 73 -0.16 -13.60 7.82
CA ASN A 73 -0.45 -14.98 8.18
C ASN A 73 0.75 -15.86 7.84
N SER A 74 1.72 -15.91 8.75
CA SER A 74 2.61 -17.07 8.82
C SER A 74 1.74 -18.28 9.18
N TYR A 75 1.26 -18.99 8.17
CA TYR A 75 0.82 -20.38 8.34
C TYR A 75 1.75 -21.28 7.55
N PRO A 76 2.24 -22.34 8.21
CA PRO A 76 3.24 -23.24 7.67
C PRO A 76 2.63 -23.98 6.47
N CYS A 77 3.43 -24.16 5.43
CA CYS A 77 3.25 -25.39 4.67
C CYS A 77 3.63 -26.55 5.59
#